data_AF-A0A1X6YCI2-F1
#
_entry.id   AF-A0A1X6YCI2-F1
#
_cell.length_a   1.000
_cell.length_b   1.000
_cell.length_c   1.000
_cell.angle_alpha   90.00
_cell.angle_beta   90.00
_cell.angle_gamma   90.00
#
_symmetry.space_group_name_H-M   'P 1'
#
loop_
_entity.id
_entity.type
_entity.pdbx_description
1 polymer ?
#
loop_
_entity_poly.entity_id
_entity_poly.type
_entity_poly.pdbx_seq_one_letter_code
_entity_poly.pdbx_strand_id
1 'polypeptide(L)'
;MRYDPKADRVAPSTYDHNGPINYEHLKAVISASGPFMLQYPEWSLNVVVNITPCQKEGCECNEDAISITQSSGFTSLSTLIGREQLEEFRSLTELARTYLHNPEMLFNPSAEQQYLEGEVRKHLGIDPSVFYENGPPLGGLRATLSDECQKDSWRAHNLKSIFFLLGEHRRMIQSALTLDNRAAMHDIFQTPNDFVDLLDNHYTIGFLTGRLISEHFVRYEIEPYAKLGQAFEDAQNRRNAASGKSSTSKRSQRIEAMLTHMERLVAANSALRRTGIQVLADLAIEDAISEDSQLWSQGQGQRDEYLDEMRSDIKYQERFNALRKRVM
;
A
#
# COMPACT_ATOMS: atom_id res chain seq x y z
N MET A 1 9.75 -18.28 -45.74
CA MET A 1 9.14 -19.15 -44.70
C MET A 1 8.48 -18.24 -43.69
N ARG A 2 7.14 -18.22 -43.65
CA ARG A 2 6.37 -17.44 -42.66
C ARG A 2 6.18 -18.31 -41.43
N TYR A 3 6.61 -17.83 -40.28
CA TYR A 3 6.36 -18.44 -38.98
C TYR A 3 4.85 -18.44 -38.73
N ASP A 4 4.26 -19.62 -38.58
CA ASP A 4 2.85 -19.81 -38.27
C ASP A 4 2.69 -20.01 -36.75
N PRO A 5 2.11 -19.04 -36.01
CA PRO A 5 1.96 -19.13 -34.56
C PRO A 5 0.76 -19.99 -34.12
N LYS A 6 0.24 -20.85 -35.00
CA LYS A 6 -0.90 -21.75 -34.72
C LYS A 6 -0.52 -23.24 -34.62
N ALA A 7 0.76 -23.56 -34.43
CA ALA A 7 1.15 -24.91 -34.01
C ALA A 7 0.80 -25.10 -32.52
N ASP A 8 -0.22 -25.92 -32.27
CA ASP A 8 -0.56 -26.58 -31.00
C ASP A 8 -0.67 -25.70 -29.76
N ARG A 9 -1.77 -24.92 -29.67
CA ARG A 9 -2.35 -24.60 -28.36
C ARG A 9 -3.01 -25.87 -27.82
N VAL A 10 -2.22 -26.75 -27.23
CA VAL A 10 -2.71 -27.77 -26.30
C VAL A 10 -3.52 -27.02 -25.24
N ALA A 11 -4.81 -27.35 -25.10
CA ALA A 11 -5.63 -26.77 -24.04
C ALA A 11 -4.88 -26.96 -22.72
N PRO A 12 -4.71 -25.91 -21.88
CA PRO A 12 -3.96 -26.06 -20.64
C PRO A 12 -4.59 -27.20 -19.86
N SER A 13 -3.83 -28.27 -19.66
CA SER A 13 -4.29 -29.45 -18.94
C SER A 13 -4.77 -28.99 -17.58
N THR A 14 -6.08 -29.14 -17.34
CA THR A 14 -6.67 -28.77 -16.06
C THR A 14 -6.05 -29.66 -14.99
N TYR A 15 -5.26 -29.06 -14.09
CA TYR A 15 -4.73 -29.74 -12.94
C TYR A 15 -5.87 -30.04 -11.95
N ASP A 16 -6.01 -31.30 -11.53
CA ASP A 16 -6.99 -31.69 -10.52
C ASP A 16 -6.54 -31.21 -9.14
N HIS A 17 -7.11 -30.10 -8.68
CA HIS A 17 -6.76 -29.47 -7.42
C HIS A 17 -7.35 -30.18 -6.19
N ASN A 18 -8.27 -31.14 -6.38
CA ASN A 18 -8.84 -31.96 -5.30
C ASN A 18 -8.15 -33.33 -5.18
N GLY A 19 -7.39 -33.74 -6.19
CA GLY A 19 -6.60 -34.95 -6.18
C GLY A 19 -5.23 -34.80 -5.49
N PRO A 20 -4.50 -35.92 -5.30
CA PRO A 20 -3.13 -35.93 -4.79
C PRO A 20 -2.21 -34.97 -5.53
N ILE A 21 -1.36 -34.27 -4.79
CA ILE A 21 -0.42 -33.32 -5.38
C ILE A 21 0.65 -34.09 -6.18
N ASN A 22 0.70 -33.85 -7.49
CA ASN A 22 1.79 -34.29 -8.35
C ASN A 22 2.63 -33.05 -8.70
N TYR A 23 3.74 -32.88 -7.98
CA TYR A 23 4.57 -31.69 -8.06
C TYR A 23 5.04 -31.37 -9.49
N GLU A 24 5.57 -32.36 -10.20
CA GLU A 24 6.10 -32.16 -11.56
C GLU A 24 5.00 -31.75 -12.55
N HIS A 25 3.81 -32.35 -12.42
CA HIS A 25 2.66 -31.97 -13.24
C HIS A 25 2.18 -30.54 -12.89
N LEU A 26 2.12 -30.18 -11.60
CA LEU A 26 1.74 -28.85 -11.16
C LEU A 26 2.73 -27.79 -11.67
N LYS A 27 4.03 -28.06 -11.54
CA LYS A 27 5.11 -27.21 -12.04
C LYS A 27 5.01 -27.01 -13.55
N ALA A 28 4.74 -28.07 -14.32
CA ALA A 28 4.54 -27.97 -15.76
C ALA A 28 3.32 -27.11 -16.12
N VAL A 29 2.20 -27.28 -15.41
CA VAL A 29 0.98 -26.47 -15.60
C VAL A 29 1.25 -25.00 -15.29
N ILE A 30 1.91 -24.70 -14.18
CA ILE A 30 2.26 -23.32 -13.77
C ILE A 30 3.23 -22.68 -14.77
N SER A 31 4.22 -23.43 -15.24
CA SER A 31 5.19 -22.94 -16.23
C SER A 31 4.52 -22.62 -17.58
N ALA A 32 3.51 -23.39 -17.96
CA ALA A 32 2.79 -23.19 -19.23
C ALA A 32 1.71 -22.11 -19.15
N SER A 33 1.02 -21.98 -18.00
CA SER A 33 -0.23 -21.22 -17.87
C SER A 33 -0.14 -20.05 -16.88
N GLY A 34 0.98 -19.89 -16.18
CA GLY A 34 1.14 -18.95 -15.07
C GLY A 34 0.67 -19.53 -13.72
N PRO A 35 0.69 -18.71 -12.65
CA PRO A 35 0.34 -19.16 -11.30
C PRO A 35 -1.03 -19.86 -11.23
N PHE A 36 -1.10 -20.95 -10.46
CA PHE A 36 -2.33 -21.72 -10.30
C PHE A 36 -3.26 -21.03 -9.30
N MET A 37 -4.48 -20.69 -9.72
CA MET A 37 -5.43 -19.93 -8.90
C MET A 37 -6.60 -20.79 -8.42
N LEU A 38 -6.83 -20.80 -7.12
CA LEU A 38 -8.00 -21.35 -6.45
C LEU A 38 -8.90 -20.19 -6.02
N GLN A 39 -10.16 -20.21 -6.47
CA GLN A 39 -11.15 -19.18 -6.12
C GLN A 39 -12.09 -19.72 -5.04
N TYR A 40 -12.31 -18.92 -3.99
CA TYR A 40 -13.26 -19.19 -2.92
C TYR A 40 -14.31 -18.06 -2.90
N PRO A 41 -15.35 -18.12 -3.76
CA PRO A 41 -16.37 -17.07 -3.88
C PRO A 41 -17.08 -16.75 -2.56
N GLU A 42 -17.31 -17.77 -1.73
CA GLU A 42 -17.94 -17.66 -0.42
C GLU A 42 -17.17 -16.75 0.55
N TRP A 43 -15.86 -16.59 0.34
CA TRP A 43 -14.98 -15.75 1.14
C TRP A 43 -14.47 -14.52 0.40
N SER A 44 -14.91 -14.31 -0.85
CA SER A 44 -14.41 -13.24 -1.73
C SER A 44 -12.87 -13.20 -1.79
N LEU A 45 -12.28 -14.37 -1.98
CA LEU A 45 -10.85 -14.57 -1.81
C LEU A 45 -10.26 -15.53 -2.87
N ASN A 46 -9.02 -15.25 -3.29
CA ASN A 46 -8.26 -16.13 -4.16
C ASN A 46 -6.99 -16.60 -3.44
N VAL A 47 -6.67 -17.89 -3.57
CA VAL A 47 -5.38 -18.47 -3.19
C VAL A 47 -4.62 -18.82 -4.46
N VAL A 48 -3.42 -18.29 -4.61
CA VAL A 48 -2.57 -18.46 -5.78
C VAL A 48 -1.34 -19.27 -5.36
N VAL A 49 -1.08 -20.37 -6.05
CA VAL A 49 0.13 -21.19 -5.88
C VAL A 49 1.03 -20.94 -7.08
N ASN A 50 2.28 -20.55 -6.83
CA ASN A 50 3.27 -20.34 -7.87
C ASN A 50 4.56 -21.10 -7.53
N ILE A 51 5.24 -21.60 -8.56
CA ILE A 51 6.50 -22.33 -8.43
C ILE A 51 7.53 -21.60 -9.29
N THR A 52 8.54 -21.02 -8.64
CA THR A 52 9.61 -20.26 -9.31
C THR A 52 10.91 -21.05 -9.24
N PRO A 53 11.44 -21.54 -10.37
CA PRO A 53 12.70 -22.27 -10.35
C PRO A 53 13.89 -21.37 -9.98
N CYS A 54 14.87 -21.93 -9.27
CA CYS A 54 16.16 -21.29 -8.99
C CYS A 54 16.93 -21.11 -10.30
N GLN A 55 16.88 -19.92 -10.89
CA GLN A 55 17.55 -19.61 -12.18
C GLN A 55 18.84 -18.78 -12.02
N LYS A 56 19.40 -18.70 -10.81
CA LYS A 56 20.57 -17.86 -10.58
C LYS A 56 21.82 -18.49 -11.23
N GLU A 57 22.46 -17.76 -12.14
CA GLU A 57 23.66 -18.20 -12.83
C GLU A 57 24.78 -18.52 -11.82
N GLY A 58 25.35 -19.73 -11.89
CA GLY A 58 26.35 -20.23 -10.93
C GLY A 58 25.77 -20.79 -9.62
N CYS A 59 24.44 -20.91 -9.50
CA CYS A 59 23.80 -21.53 -8.34
C CYS A 59 23.53 -23.02 -8.62
N GLU A 60 24.07 -23.92 -7.79
CA GLU A 60 23.80 -25.37 -7.86
C GLU A 60 22.48 -25.75 -7.17
N CYS A 61 21.63 -24.76 -6.84
CA CYS A 61 20.39 -24.99 -6.11
C CYS A 61 19.30 -25.55 -7.04
N ASN A 62 18.92 -26.81 -6.81
CA ASN A 62 17.80 -27.46 -7.49
C ASN A 62 16.46 -27.24 -6.77
N GLU A 63 16.43 -26.35 -5.77
CA GLU A 63 15.22 -26.06 -5.01
C GLU A 63 14.39 -24.99 -5.72
N ASP A 64 13.14 -25.31 -6.02
CA ASP A 64 12.19 -24.32 -6.51
C ASP A 64 11.58 -23.55 -5.33
N ALA A 65 11.40 -22.24 -5.49
CA ALA A 65 10.67 -21.42 -4.53
C ALA A 65 9.17 -21.54 -4.79
N ILE A 66 8.42 -22.09 -3.83
CA ILE A 66 6.97 -22.25 -3.94
C ILE A 66 6.30 -21.16 -3.11
N SER A 67 5.56 -20.26 -3.76
CA SER A 67 4.83 -19.20 -3.08
C SER A 67 3.34 -19.47 -3.06
N ILE A 68 2.71 -19.30 -1.89
CA ILE A 68 1.27 -19.31 -1.71
C ILE A 68 0.84 -17.89 -1.38
N THR A 69 -0.04 -17.31 -2.19
CA THR A 69 -0.55 -15.95 -2.02
C THR A 69 -2.05 -15.97 -1.86
N GLN A 70 -2.54 -15.50 -0.72
CA GLN A 70 -3.93 -15.15 -0.48
C GLN A 70 -4.16 -13.71 -0.92
N SER A 71 -5.22 -13.44 -1.68
CA SER A 71 -5.61 -12.09 -2.08
C SER A 71 -7.11 -11.85 -1.89
N SER A 72 -7.46 -10.71 -1.31
CA SER A 72 -8.84 -10.24 -1.19
C SER A 72 -8.91 -8.74 -1.49
N GLY A 73 -9.48 -8.38 -2.64
CA GLY A 73 -9.47 -6.99 -3.12
C GLY A 73 -8.06 -6.46 -3.34
N PHE A 74 -7.64 -5.49 -2.53
CA PHE A 74 -6.33 -4.83 -2.62
C PHE A 74 -5.28 -5.39 -1.67
N THR A 75 -5.64 -6.31 -0.77
CA THR A 75 -4.70 -6.90 0.19
C THR A 75 -4.23 -8.27 -0.29
N SER A 76 -2.94 -8.55 -0.08
CA SER A 76 -2.37 -9.86 -0.33
C SER A 76 -1.47 -10.30 0.82
N LEU A 77 -1.64 -11.54 1.27
CA LEU A 77 -0.72 -12.22 2.17
C LEU A 77 0.01 -13.30 1.37
N SER A 78 1.33 -13.37 1.46
CA SER A 78 2.11 -14.40 0.76
C SER A 78 3.04 -15.12 1.72
N THR A 79 3.24 -16.42 1.52
CA THR A 79 4.26 -17.21 2.21
C THR A 79 5.03 -18.08 1.23
N LEU A 80 6.22 -18.51 1.62
CA LEU A 80 7.08 -19.43 0.86
C LEU A 80 7.13 -20.76 1.60
N ILE A 81 6.90 -21.85 0.88
CA ILE A 81 7.00 -23.21 1.42
C ILE A 81 8.00 -24.05 0.61
N GLY A 82 8.52 -25.10 1.24
CA GLY A 82 9.36 -26.09 0.56
C GLY A 82 8.54 -27.10 -0.23
N ARG A 83 9.20 -27.81 -1.16
CA ARG A 83 8.58 -28.90 -1.93
C ARG A 83 8.02 -30.00 -1.03
N GLU A 84 8.80 -30.45 -0.06
CA GLU A 84 8.40 -31.51 0.86
C GLU A 84 7.10 -31.14 1.60
N GLN A 85 7.05 -29.92 2.13
CA GLN A 85 5.86 -29.37 2.79
C GLN A 85 4.66 -29.27 1.85
N LEU A 86 4.85 -28.94 0.56
CA LEU A 86 3.77 -28.94 -0.42
C LEU A 86 3.23 -30.36 -0.66
N GLU A 87 4.13 -31.34 -0.84
CA GLU A 87 3.78 -32.74 -1.13
C GLU A 87 3.17 -33.49 0.08
N GLU A 88 3.29 -32.97 1.31
CA GLU A 88 2.61 -33.49 2.51
C GLU A 88 1.08 -33.32 2.48
N PHE A 89 0.57 -32.35 1.71
CA PHE A 89 -0.87 -32.12 1.59
C PHE A 89 -1.51 -33.09 0.59
N ARG A 90 -2.71 -33.57 0.91
CA ARG A 90 -3.45 -34.50 0.03
C ARG A 90 -3.97 -33.83 -1.23
N SER A 91 -4.10 -32.51 -1.25
CA SER A 91 -4.62 -31.74 -2.39
C SER A 91 -4.28 -30.26 -2.27
N LEU A 92 -4.32 -29.52 -3.39
CA LEU A 92 -4.18 -28.06 -3.36
C LEU A 92 -5.34 -27.38 -2.62
N THR A 93 -6.54 -27.98 -2.66
CA THR A 93 -7.68 -27.51 -1.85
C THR A 93 -7.41 -27.61 -0.35
N GLU A 94 -6.77 -28.70 0.11
CA GLU A 94 -6.40 -28.87 1.52
C GLU A 94 -5.29 -27.90 1.94
N LEU A 95 -4.28 -27.71 1.09
CA LEU A 95 -3.24 -26.70 1.29
C LEU A 95 -3.86 -25.31 1.45
N ALA A 96 -4.72 -24.91 0.52
CA ALA A 96 -5.36 -23.59 0.54
C ALA A 96 -6.27 -23.41 1.76
N ARG A 97 -7.04 -24.43 2.15
CA ARG A 97 -7.83 -24.38 3.39
C ARG A 97 -6.95 -24.27 4.63
N THR A 98 -5.85 -25.01 4.68
CA THR A 98 -4.88 -24.91 5.77
C THR A 98 -4.28 -23.51 5.82
N TYR A 99 -3.91 -22.93 4.68
CA TYR A 99 -3.40 -21.56 4.62
C TYR A 99 -4.41 -20.51 5.08
N LEU A 100 -5.70 -20.72 4.79
CA LEU A 100 -6.75 -19.79 5.19
C LEU A 100 -7.12 -19.86 6.67
N HIS A 101 -7.08 -21.05 7.25
CA HIS A 101 -7.52 -21.27 8.63
C HIS A 101 -6.37 -21.30 9.64
N ASN A 102 -5.19 -21.76 9.22
CA ASN A 102 -4.00 -21.94 10.05
C ASN A 102 -2.74 -21.51 9.27
N PRO A 103 -2.66 -20.25 8.78
CA PRO A 103 -1.52 -19.78 7.99
C PRO A 103 -0.18 -19.96 8.70
N GLU A 104 -0.15 -19.95 10.03
CA GLU A 104 1.02 -20.17 10.87
C GLU A 104 1.66 -21.57 10.69
N MET A 105 0.87 -22.57 10.29
CA MET A 105 1.38 -23.93 10.00
C MET A 105 2.18 -23.98 8.68
N LEU A 106 1.93 -23.01 7.80
CA LEU A 106 2.60 -22.83 6.51
C LEU A 106 3.57 -21.66 6.52
N PHE A 107 3.54 -20.87 7.59
CA PHE A 107 4.42 -19.73 7.76
C PHE A 107 5.84 -20.23 7.93
N ASN A 108 6.64 -20.04 6.90
CA ASN A 108 8.07 -20.17 7.02
C ASN A 108 8.60 -18.82 7.51
N PRO A 109 8.94 -18.67 8.81
CA PRO A 109 9.51 -17.42 9.34
C PRO A 109 10.79 -17.00 8.61
N SER A 110 11.38 -17.89 7.78
CA SER A 110 12.58 -17.60 7.00
C SER A 110 12.48 -16.36 6.13
N ALA A 111 11.33 -15.95 5.57
CA ALA A 111 11.32 -14.78 4.68
C ALA A 111 11.52 -13.45 5.42
N GLU A 112 10.72 -13.19 6.46
CA GLU A 112 10.89 -12.02 7.34
C GLU A 112 12.21 -12.08 8.08
N GLN A 113 12.61 -13.27 8.52
CA GLN A 113 13.89 -13.49 9.14
C GLN A 113 15.05 -13.22 8.16
N GLN A 114 15.01 -13.71 6.92
CA GLN A 114 16.03 -13.46 5.89
C GLN A 114 16.13 -11.98 5.56
N TYR A 115 14.99 -11.29 5.48
CA TYR A 115 14.95 -9.85 5.31
C TYR A 115 15.70 -9.15 6.45
N LEU A 116 15.35 -9.46 7.71
CA LEU A 116 15.99 -8.88 8.89
C LEU A 116 17.46 -9.25 8.99
N GLU A 117 17.84 -10.49 8.65
CA GLU A 117 19.23 -10.93 8.59
C GLU A 117 20.01 -10.16 7.51
N GLY A 118 19.36 -9.88 6.38
CA GLY A 118 19.88 -9.00 5.33
C GLY A 118 20.10 -7.58 5.84
N GLU A 119 19.14 -7.02 6.57
CA GLU A 119 19.25 -5.71 7.20
C GLU A 119 20.34 -5.67 8.28
N VAL A 120 20.45 -6.69 9.13
CA VAL A 120 21.53 -6.83 10.12
C VAL A 120 22.90 -6.88 9.43
N ARG A 121 23.03 -7.67 8.37
CA ARG A 121 24.28 -7.76 7.59
C ARG A 121 24.64 -6.43 6.96
N LYS A 122 23.68 -5.79 6.29
CA LYS A 122 23.85 -4.51 5.60
C LYS A 122 24.18 -3.38 6.57
N HIS A 123 23.47 -3.29 7.70
CA HIS A 123 23.49 -2.11 8.55
C HIS A 123 24.40 -2.23 9.78
N LEU A 124 24.67 -3.45 10.25
CA LEU A 124 25.54 -3.70 11.39
C LEU A 124 26.84 -4.43 10.99
N GLY A 125 26.97 -4.90 9.74
CA GLY A 125 28.16 -5.64 9.29
C GLY A 125 28.33 -6.98 9.99
N ILE A 126 27.25 -7.54 10.54
CA ILE A 126 27.25 -8.81 11.26
C ILE A 126 26.64 -9.86 10.34
N ASP A 127 27.29 -11.01 10.17
CA ASP A 127 26.66 -12.15 9.50
C ASP A 127 25.90 -13.00 10.54
N PRO A 128 24.56 -13.04 10.50
CA PRO A 128 23.79 -13.81 11.47
C PRO A 128 24.10 -15.30 11.41
N SER A 129 24.40 -15.85 10.24
CA SER A 129 24.72 -17.27 10.06
C SER A 129 25.88 -17.73 10.94
N VAL A 130 26.98 -16.98 10.94
CA VAL A 130 28.18 -17.24 11.76
C VAL A 130 27.83 -17.26 13.25
N PHE A 131 26.94 -16.37 13.69
CA PHE A 131 26.49 -16.32 15.08
C PHE A 131 25.56 -17.48 15.44
N TYR A 132 24.69 -17.91 14.52
CA TYR A 132 23.83 -19.06 14.76
C TYR A 132 24.62 -20.37 14.84
N GLU A 133 25.68 -20.50 14.05
CA GLU A 133 26.56 -21.67 14.05
C GLU A 133 27.50 -21.70 15.26
N ASN A 134 28.13 -20.56 15.59
CA ASN A 134 29.23 -20.51 16.54
C ASN A 134 28.89 -19.83 17.88
N GLY A 135 27.67 -19.30 18.01
CA GLY A 135 27.26 -18.49 19.15
C GLY A 135 27.89 -17.09 19.17
N PRO A 136 27.69 -16.33 20.26
CA PRO A 136 28.30 -15.02 20.43
C PRO A 136 29.83 -15.11 20.50
N PRO A 137 30.58 -14.26 19.80
CA PRO A 137 32.04 -14.24 19.88
C PRO A 137 32.51 -13.85 21.29
N LEU A 138 33.57 -14.50 21.79
CA LEU A 138 34.15 -14.29 23.14
C LEU A 138 34.54 -12.82 23.43
N GLY A 139 34.85 -12.03 22.40
CA GLY A 139 35.21 -10.61 22.52
C GLY A 139 34.03 -9.63 22.37
N GLY A 140 32.80 -10.13 22.32
CA GLY A 140 31.60 -9.35 22.02
C GLY A 140 31.43 -9.05 20.52
N LEU A 141 30.19 -8.75 20.14
CA LEU A 141 29.86 -8.41 18.75
C LEU A 141 30.40 -7.02 18.37
N ARG A 142 31.35 -7.00 17.44
CA ARG A 142 31.81 -5.76 16.80
C ARG A 142 30.90 -5.45 15.60
N ALA A 143 30.03 -4.47 15.76
CA ALA A 143 29.20 -3.97 14.68
C ALA A 143 29.95 -2.89 13.88
N THR A 144 29.91 -2.99 12.56
CA THR A 144 30.32 -1.92 11.65
C THR A 144 29.06 -1.22 11.16
N LEU A 145 28.78 -0.04 11.70
CA LEU A 145 27.54 0.68 11.40
C LEU A 145 27.59 1.31 10.02
N SER A 146 26.58 1.02 9.20
CA SER A 146 26.31 1.77 7.96
C SER A 146 26.05 3.27 8.22
N ASP A 147 26.20 4.11 7.20
CA ASP A 147 25.90 5.55 7.28
C ASP A 147 24.48 5.84 7.78
N GLU A 148 23.51 5.00 7.40
CA GLU A 148 22.11 5.12 7.85
C GLU A 148 21.98 4.86 9.36
N CYS A 149 22.67 3.84 9.88
CA CYS A 149 22.72 3.55 11.32
C CYS A 149 23.56 4.55 12.12
N GLN A 150 24.56 5.17 11.50
CA GLN A 150 25.31 6.27 12.13
C GLN A 150 24.44 7.51 12.29
N LYS A 151 23.52 7.76 11.35
CA LYS A 151 22.57 8.88 11.39
C LYS A 151 21.33 8.58 12.23
N ASP A 152 20.92 7.31 12.31
CA ASP A 152 19.77 6.87 13.10
C ASP A 152 20.18 5.78 14.10
N SER A 153 20.51 6.21 15.32
CA SER A 153 20.89 5.32 16.42
C SER A 153 19.78 4.36 16.82
N TRP A 154 18.51 4.69 16.54
CA TRP A 154 17.38 3.79 16.78
C TRP A 154 17.45 2.59 15.85
N ARG A 155 17.77 2.77 14.56
CA ARG A 155 17.92 1.66 13.60
C ARG A 155 18.95 0.66 14.08
N ALA A 156 20.10 1.18 14.49
CA ALA A 156 21.21 0.36 14.99
C ALA A 156 20.80 -0.42 16.23
N HIS A 157 20.14 0.24 17.19
CA HIS A 157 19.71 -0.39 18.44
C HIS A 157 18.61 -1.44 18.19
N ASN A 158 17.60 -1.10 17.41
CA ASN A 158 16.47 -1.98 17.09
C ASN A 158 16.94 -3.24 16.34
N LEU A 159 17.75 -3.10 15.29
CA LEU A 159 18.31 -4.25 14.56
C LEU A 159 19.19 -5.13 15.46
N LYS A 160 19.99 -4.51 16.34
CA LYS A 160 20.81 -5.26 17.30
C LYS A 160 19.93 -6.05 18.28
N SER A 161 18.88 -5.44 18.82
CA SER A 161 17.93 -6.09 19.73
C SER A 161 17.17 -7.24 19.05
N ILE A 162 16.68 -7.03 17.83
CA ILE A 162 16.03 -8.08 17.01
C ILE A 162 17.00 -9.24 16.81
N PHE A 163 18.24 -8.95 16.40
CA PHE A 163 19.26 -9.96 16.16
C PHE A 163 19.56 -10.82 17.40
N PHE A 164 19.73 -10.18 18.57
CA PHE A 164 19.96 -10.92 19.81
C PHE A 164 18.78 -11.79 20.20
N LEU A 165 17.55 -11.26 20.14
CA LEU A 165 16.36 -12.02 20.52
C LEU A 165 16.09 -13.20 19.58
N LEU A 166 16.30 -13.04 18.27
CA LEU A 166 16.27 -14.15 17.31
C LEU A 166 17.31 -15.22 17.66
N GLY A 167 18.51 -14.79 18.07
CA GLY A 167 19.56 -15.67 18.55
C GLY A 167 19.17 -16.46 19.80
N GLU A 168 18.62 -15.80 20.82
CA GLU A 168 18.13 -16.44 22.04
C GLU A 168 16.98 -17.41 21.76
N HIS A 169 16.02 -17.00 20.93
CA HIS A 169 14.89 -17.84 20.52
C HIS A 169 15.37 -19.14 19.85
N ARG A 170 16.33 -19.04 18.92
CA ARG A 170 16.93 -20.19 18.26
C ARG A 170 17.67 -21.11 19.23
N ARG A 171 18.48 -20.57 20.15
CA ARG A 171 19.19 -21.40 21.14
C ARG A 171 18.21 -22.17 22.04
N MET A 172 17.15 -21.51 22.45
CA MET A 172 16.12 -22.12 23.29
C MET A 172 15.36 -23.24 22.53
N ILE A 173 15.00 -23.02 21.25
CA ILE A 173 14.43 -24.07 20.40
C ILE A 173 15.42 -25.23 20.20
N GLN A 174 16.70 -24.96 19.89
CA GLN A 174 17.71 -26.00 19.70
C GLN A 174 17.89 -26.84 20.96
N SER A 175 17.95 -26.21 22.14
CA SER A 175 18.02 -26.95 23.41
C SER A 175 16.78 -27.82 23.67
N ALA A 176 15.62 -27.42 23.14
CA ALA A 176 14.38 -28.18 23.23
C ALA A 176 14.28 -29.29 22.16
N LEU A 177 14.78 -29.09 20.94
CA LEU A 177 14.75 -30.07 19.85
C LEU A 177 15.74 -31.23 20.06
N THR A 178 16.79 -31.04 20.87
CA THR A 178 17.66 -32.15 21.29
C THR A 178 17.00 -33.11 22.28
N LEU A 179 15.72 -32.91 22.62
CA LEU A 179 14.94 -33.70 23.59
C LEU A 179 14.23 -34.91 22.97
N ASP A 180 14.84 -35.58 22.00
CA ASP A 180 14.29 -36.81 21.37
C ASP A 180 14.12 -38.00 22.34
N ASN A 181 14.53 -37.85 23.61
CA ASN A 181 14.44 -38.92 24.59
C ASN A 181 13.60 -38.49 25.81
N ARG A 182 12.59 -39.29 26.14
CA ARG A 182 11.69 -39.08 27.30
C ARG A 182 12.44 -38.94 28.64
N ALA A 183 13.63 -39.53 28.73
CA ALA A 183 14.54 -39.38 29.87
C ALA A 183 15.13 -37.95 29.96
N ALA A 184 15.54 -37.37 28.83
CA ALA A 184 16.10 -36.01 28.78
C ALA A 184 15.04 -34.94 29.12
N MET A 185 13.77 -35.17 28.75
CA MET A 185 12.66 -34.30 29.15
C MET A 185 12.45 -34.29 30.69
N HIS A 186 12.57 -35.45 31.35
CA HIS A 186 12.43 -35.54 32.82
C HIS A 186 13.61 -34.91 33.57
N ASP A 187 14.81 -34.95 32.98
CA ASP A 187 16.00 -34.31 33.56
C ASP A 187 15.96 -32.78 33.43
N ILE A 188 15.36 -32.26 32.36
CA ILE A 188 15.21 -30.81 32.10
C ILE A 188 13.99 -30.21 32.82
N PHE A 189 12.87 -30.93 32.84
CA PHE A 189 11.64 -30.50 33.51
C PHE A 189 11.43 -31.33 34.78
N GLN A 190 12.22 -31.02 35.81
CA GLN A 190 12.14 -31.68 37.12
C GLN A 190 10.81 -31.39 37.81
N THR A 191 10.20 -30.25 37.49
CA THR A 191 8.87 -29.85 37.96
C THR A 191 7.97 -29.41 36.80
N PRO A 192 6.63 -29.49 36.96
CA PRO A 192 5.70 -28.90 36.00
C PRO A 192 5.92 -27.40 35.77
N ASN A 193 6.47 -26.67 36.74
CA ASN A 193 6.76 -25.24 36.61
C ASN A 193 7.91 -24.99 35.62
N ASP A 194 8.88 -25.88 35.51
CA ASP A 194 10.02 -25.72 34.58
C ASP A 194 9.54 -25.69 33.12
N PHE A 195 8.50 -26.46 32.82
CA PHE A 195 7.87 -26.46 31.49
C PHE A 195 7.06 -25.19 31.25
N VAL A 196 6.31 -24.72 32.27
CA VAL A 196 5.57 -23.46 32.20
C VAL A 196 6.53 -22.28 32.00
N ASP A 197 7.64 -22.24 32.75
CA ASP A 197 8.66 -21.21 32.63
C ASP A 197 9.30 -21.20 31.23
N LEU A 198 9.57 -22.38 30.64
CA LEU A 198 10.05 -22.46 29.27
C LEU A 198 9.03 -21.90 28.27
N LEU A 199 7.75 -22.26 28.40
CA LEU A 199 6.69 -21.76 27.53
C LEU A 199 6.51 -20.24 27.67
N ASP A 200 6.51 -19.72 28.90
CA ASP A 200 6.40 -18.29 29.18
C ASP A 200 7.59 -17.52 28.63
N ASN A 201 8.80 -18.05 28.76
CA ASN A 201 10.00 -17.47 28.16
C ASN A 201 9.93 -17.51 26.63
N HIS A 202 9.46 -18.61 26.05
CA HIS A 202 9.26 -18.73 24.59
C HIS A 202 8.28 -17.69 24.07
N TYR A 203 7.13 -17.58 24.73
CA TYR A 203 6.10 -16.62 24.38
C TYR A 203 6.60 -15.19 24.53
N THR A 204 7.28 -14.87 25.63
CA THR A 204 7.82 -13.54 25.91
C THR A 204 8.86 -13.13 24.87
N ILE A 205 9.82 -14.01 24.56
CA ILE A 205 10.85 -13.75 23.55
C ILE A 205 10.19 -13.59 22.17
N GLY A 206 9.25 -14.47 21.82
CA GLY A 206 8.51 -14.39 20.55
C GLY A 206 7.74 -13.08 20.42
N PHE A 207 7.00 -12.68 21.44
CA PHE A 207 6.24 -11.42 21.47
C PHE A 207 7.15 -10.19 21.34
N LEU A 208 8.24 -10.12 22.12
CA LEU A 208 9.18 -9.00 22.06
C LEU A 208 9.87 -8.91 20.70
N THR A 209 10.25 -10.06 20.14
CA THR A 209 10.86 -10.13 18.80
C THR A 209 9.88 -9.64 17.75
N GLY A 210 8.66 -10.19 17.71
CA GLY A 210 7.63 -9.79 16.75
C GLY A 210 7.27 -8.31 16.86
N ARG A 211 7.22 -7.76 18.08
CA ARG A 211 7.01 -6.32 18.30
C ARG A 211 8.14 -5.48 17.69
N LEU A 212 9.39 -5.82 17.97
CA LEU A 212 10.54 -5.05 17.47
C LEU A 212 10.64 -5.12 15.95
N ILE A 213 10.35 -6.27 15.36
CA ILE A 213 10.25 -6.46 13.91
C ILE A 213 9.16 -5.56 13.34
N SER A 214 7.96 -5.59 13.91
CA SER A 214 6.84 -4.75 13.47
C SER A 214 7.20 -3.26 13.54
N GLU A 215 7.82 -2.81 14.64
CA GLU A 215 8.28 -1.42 14.79
C GLU A 215 9.30 -1.06 13.70
N HIS A 216 10.22 -1.99 13.36
CA HIS A 216 11.19 -1.80 12.28
C HIS A 216 10.51 -1.58 10.93
N PHE A 217 9.61 -2.49 10.56
CA PHE A 217 8.86 -2.42 9.30
C PHE A 217 8.01 -1.16 9.20
N VAL A 218 7.28 -0.81 10.27
CA VAL A 218 6.46 0.40 10.28
C VAL A 218 7.32 1.64 10.00
N ARG A 219 8.47 1.78 10.67
CA ARG A 219 9.28 2.99 10.57
C ARG A 219 10.06 3.10 9.27
N TYR A 220 10.62 2.00 8.76
CA TYR A 220 11.54 2.05 7.63
C TYR A 220 10.91 1.65 6.30
N GLU A 221 9.88 0.80 6.33
CA GLU A 221 9.20 0.37 5.10
C GLU A 221 7.90 1.13 4.90
N ILE A 222 7.06 1.31 5.93
CA ILE A 222 5.70 1.87 5.75
C ILE A 222 5.67 3.40 5.85
N GLU A 223 6.27 3.96 6.89
CA GLU A 223 6.22 5.41 7.19
C GLU A 223 6.73 6.30 6.04
N PRO A 224 7.78 5.94 5.26
CA PRO A 224 8.19 6.72 4.10
C PRO A 224 7.08 6.85 3.04
N TYR A 225 6.35 5.78 2.75
CA TYR A 225 5.23 5.83 1.81
C TYR A 225 4.05 6.62 2.38
N ALA A 226 3.77 6.48 3.67
CA ALA A 226 2.72 7.27 4.33
C ALA A 226 3.02 8.78 4.24
N LYS A 227 4.28 9.19 4.45
CA LYS A 227 4.72 10.59 4.29
C LYS A 227 4.57 11.09 2.86
N LEU A 228 4.89 10.26 1.86
CA LEU A 228 4.67 10.60 0.45
C LEU A 228 3.19 10.77 0.12
N GLY A 229 2.33 9.89 0.63
CA GLY A 229 0.87 10.01 0.51
C GLY A 229 0.35 11.32 1.10
N GLN A 230 0.74 11.63 2.33
CA GLN A 230 0.35 12.88 3.00
C GLN A 230 0.80 14.11 2.21
N ALA A 231 2.05 14.12 1.71
CA ALA A 231 2.56 15.23 0.92
C ALA A 231 1.78 15.43 -0.39
N PHE A 232 1.31 14.34 -1.01
CA PHE A 232 0.48 14.39 -2.20
C PHE A 232 -0.90 14.99 -1.91
N GLU A 233 -1.56 14.54 -0.84
CA GLU A 233 -2.85 15.09 -0.40
C GLU A 233 -2.74 16.58 -0.07
N ASP A 234 -1.70 16.98 0.67
CA ASP A 234 -1.45 18.37 1.01
C ASP A 234 -1.25 19.23 -0.25
N ALA A 235 -0.50 18.72 -1.24
CA ALA A 235 -0.29 19.40 -2.50
C ALA A 235 -1.60 19.52 -3.31
N GLN A 236 -2.43 18.49 -3.31
CA GLN A 236 -3.75 18.51 -3.95
C GLN A 236 -4.69 19.52 -3.26
N ASN A 237 -4.71 19.53 -1.94
CA ASN A 237 -5.49 20.47 -1.15
C ASN A 237 -5.06 21.92 -1.41
N ARG A 238 -3.74 22.18 -1.51
CA ARG A 238 -3.22 23.51 -1.90
C ARG A 238 -3.66 23.91 -3.31
N ARG A 239 -3.64 22.99 -4.27
CA ARG A 239 -4.13 23.25 -5.65
C ARG A 239 -5.61 23.57 -5.66
N ASN A 240 -6.42 22.81 -4.93
CA ASN A 240 -7.86 23.02 -4.82
C ASN A 240 -8.19 24.35 -4.14
N ALA A 241 -7.45 24.73 -3.10
CA ALA A 241 -7.61 26.02 -2.43
C ALA A 241 -7.23 27.19 -3.35
N ALA A 242 -6.16 27.05 -4.16
CA ALA A 242 -5.74 28.06 -5.12
C ALA A 242 -6.72 28.21 -6.29
N SER A 243 -7.22 27.09 -6.83
CA SER A 243 -8.22 27.10 -7.91
C SER A 243 -9.56 27.69 -7.43
N GLY A 244 -9.99 27.36 -6.21
CA GLY A 244 -11.16 27.97 -5.58
C GLY A 244 -11.06 29.49 -5.50
N LYS A 245 -9.93 30.03 -5.01
CA LYS A 245 -9.70 31.49 -4.92
C LYS A 245 -9.66 32.17 -6.30
N SER A 246 -9.03 31.55 -7.31
CA SER A 246 -9.00 32.09 -8.67
C SER A 246 -10.37 32.10 -9.32
N SER A 247 -11.16 31.02 -9.13
CA SER A 247 -12.52 30.92 -9.65
C SER A 247 -13.44 31.98 -9.05
N THR A 248 -13.40 32.17 -7.72
CA THR A 248 -14.15 33.23 -7.03
C THR A 248 -13.73 34.61 -7.53
N SER A 249 -12.42 34.86 -7.70
CA SER A 249 -11.92 36.15 -8.19
C SER A 249 -12.39 36.48 -9.62
N LYS A 250 -12.32 35.52 -10.56
CA LYS A 250 -12.81 35.71 -11.93
C LYS A 250 -14.32 35.93 -11.99
N ARG A 251 -15.07 35.24 -11.12
CA ARG A 251 -16.52 35.44 -10.98
C ARG A 251 -16.84 36.86 -10.50
N SER A 252 -16.16 37.34 -9.47
CA SER A 252 -16.32 38.73 -9.01
C SER A 252 -15.94 39.76 -10.08
N GLN A 253 -14.90 39.49 -10.88
CA GLN A 253 -14.52 40.35 -12.02
C GLN A 253 -15.61 40.39 -13.10
N ARG A 254 -16.22 39.25 -13.45
CA ARG A 254 -17.35 39.20 -14.39
C ARG A 254 -18.57 39.97 -13.89
N ILE A 255 -18.90 39.82 -12.60
CA ILE A 255 -19.98 40.57 -11.95
C ILE A 255 -19.70 42.08 -12.03
N GLU A 256 -18.50 42.50 -11.67
CA GLU A 256 -18.08 43.91 -11.73
C GLU A 256 -18.15 44.47 -13.16
N ALA A 257 -17.67 43.71 -14.15
CA ALA A 257 -17.74 44.08 -15.56
C ALA A 257 -19.20 44.22 -16.02
N MET A 258 -20.03 43.19 -15.77
CA MET A 258 -21.45 43.22 -16.13
C MET A 258 -22.15 44.44 -15.50
N LEU A 259 -21.96 44.69 -14.21
CA LEU A 259 -22.59 45.82 -13.51
C LEU A 259 -22.16 47.17 -14.12
N THR A 260 -20.89 47.32 -14.42
CA THR A 260 -20.33 48.52 -15.04
C THR A 260 -20.93 48.77 -16.43
N HIS A 261 -21.11 47.72 -17.23
CA HIS A 261 -21.76 47.84 -18.55
C HIS A 261 -23.26 48.15 -18.43
N MET A 262 -23.97 47.55 -17.47
CA MET A 262 -25.36 47.89 -17.19
C MET A 262 -25.52 49.38 -16.83
N GLU A 263 -24.61 49.91 -16.01
CA GLU A 263 -24.57 51.35 -15.66
C GLU A 263 -24.31 52.23 -16.87
N ARG A 264 -23.33 51.86 -17.72
CA ARG A 264 -23.02 52.59 -18.96
C ARG A 264 -24.22 52.63 -19.91
N LEU A 265 -24.87 51.48 -20.14
CA LEU A 265 -26.05 51.37 -21.00
C LEU A 265 -27.19 52.28 -20.52
N VAL A 266 -27.48 52.24 -19.21
CA VAL A 266 -28.51 53.08 -18.60
C VAL A 266 -28.15 54.57 -18.62
N ALA A 267 -26.88 54.92 -18.45
CA ALA A 267 -26.41 56.30 -18.53
C ALA A 267 -26.51 56.85 -19.96
N ALA A 268 -26.18 56.02 -20.97
CA ALA A 268 -26.29 56.37 -22.39
C ALA A 268 -27.75 56.45 -22.86
N ASN A 269 -28.62 55.59 -22.33
CA ASN A 269 -30.05 55.61 -22.65
C ASN A 269 -30.90 55.23 -21.42
N SER A 270 -31.44 56.24 -20.75
CA SER A 270 -32.23 56.07 -19.53
C SER A 270 -33.53 55.27 -19.74
N ALA A 271 -34.04 55.18 -20.98
CA ALA A 271 -35.22 54.39 -21.29
C ALA A 271 -35.00 52.88 -21.09
N LEU A 272 -33.74 52.41 -21.17
CA LEU A 272 -33.38 51.00 -20.93
C LEU A 272 -33.67 50.55 -19.50
N ARG A 273 -33.83 51.47 -18.53
CA ARG A 273 -34.31 51.10 -17.18
C ARG A 273 -35.70 50.43 -17.21
N ARG A 274 -36.49 50.66 -18.27
CA ARG A 274 -37.87 50.18 -18.39
C ARG A 274 -37.96 48.79 -19.04
N THR A 275 -36.91 48.31 -19.70
CA THR A 275 -36.91 47.02 -20.43
C THR A 275 -36.78 45.80 -19.51
N GLY A 276 -36.40 46.02 -18.25
CA GLY A 276 -36.22 44.97 -17.25
C GLY A 276 -34.76 44.59 -17.05
N ILE A 277 -34.43 44.15 -15.83
CA ILE A 277 -33.04 43.94 -15.40
C ILE A 277 -32.35 42.80 -16.16
N GLN A 278 -33.11 41.78 -16.57
CA GLN A 278 -32.59 40.63 -17.31
C GLN A 278 -32.13 41.04 -18.71
N VAL A 279 -32.97 41.76 -19.45
CA VAL A 279 -32.64 42.27 -20.80
C VAL A 279 -31.45 43.23 -20.74
N LEU A 280 -31.39 44.08 -19.72
CA LEU A 280 -30.24 44.97 -19.50
C LEU A 280 -28.95 44.19 -19.22
N ALA A 281 -29.03 43.08 -18.47
CA ALA A 281 -27.89 42.22 -18.19
C ALA A 281 -27.43 41.44 -19.42
N ASP A 282 -28.35 40.94 -20.25
CA ASP A 282 -28.01 40.26 -21.51
C ASP A 282 -27.18 41.19 -22.41
N LEU A 283 -27.65 42.43 -22.63
CA LEU A 283 -26.93 43.44 -23.42
C LEU A 283 -25.58 43.81 -22.78
N ALA A 284 -25.53 43.94 -21.45
CA ALA A 284 -24.30 44.26 -20.75
C ALA A 284 -23.25 43.14 -20.85
N ILE A 285 -23.67 41.88 -20.86
CA ILE A 285 -22.78 40.72 -21.07
C ILE A 285 -22.22 40.74 -22.49
N GLU A 286 -23.05 41.00 -23.51
CA GLU A 286 -22.60 41.11 -24.91
C GLU A 286 -21.53 42.22 -25.09
N ASP A 287 -21.75 43.39 -24.48
CA ASP A 287 -20.78 44.49 -24.48
C ASP A 287 -19.51 44.11 -23.72
N ALA A 288 -19.64 43.46 -22.55
CA ALA A 288 -18.50 43.07 -21.72
C ALA A 288 -17.65 41.97 -22.38
N ILE A 289 -18.26 41.04 -23.13
CA ILE A 289 -17.56 40.02 -23.93
C ILE A 289 -16.77 40.68 -25.05
N SER A 290 -17.37 41.69 -25.69
CA SER A 290 -16.72 42.43 -26.78
C SER A 290 -15.50 43.22 -26.29
N GLU A 291 -15.51 43.70 -25.04
CA GLU A 291 -14.39 44.43 -24.42
C GLU A 291 -13.31 43.50 -23.85
N ASP A 292 -13.68 42.39 -23.20
CA ASP A 292 -12.73 41.39 -22.64
C ASP A 292 -13.19 39.94 -22.86
N SER A 293 -12.97 39.44 -24.07
CA SER A 293 -13.31 38.06 -24.42
C SER A 293 -12.60 36.99 -23.57
N GLN A 294 -11.46 37.30 -22.96
CA GLN A 294 -10.68 36.34 -22.18
C GLN A 294 -11.32 36.10 -20.80
N LEU A 295 -11.79 37.16 -20.13
CA LEU A 295 -12.52 37.07 -18.86
C LEU A 295 -13.83 36.27 -19.00
N TRP A 296 -14.47 36.39 -20.15
CA TRP A 296 -15.76 35.76 -20.49
C TRP A 296 -15.65 34.46 -21.28
N SER A 297 -14.43 33.90 -21.44
CA SER A 297 -14.23 32.58 -22.06
C SER A 297 -15.02 31.45 -21.37
N GLN A 298 -15.43 31.66 -20.11
CA GLN A 298 -16.29 30.78 -19.32
C GLN A 298 -17.32 31.62 -18.55
N GLY A 299 -18.55 31.11 -18.37
CA GLY A 299 -19.59 31.73 -17.52
C GLY A 299 -20.60 32.65 -18.22
N GLN A 300 -20.60 32.74 -19.55
CA GLN A 300 -21.55 33.57 -20.32
C GLN A 300 -23.02 33.22 -20.05
N GLY A 301 -23.33 31.95 -19.80
CA GLY A 301 -24.69 31.47 -19.48
C GLY A 301 -25.12 31.65 -18.02
N GLN A 302 -24.30 32.26 -17.16
CA GLN A 302 -24.56 32.37 -15.71
C GLN A 302 -25.20 33.70 -15.32
N ARG A 303 -25.90 34.37 -16.24
CA ARG A 303 -26.54 35.68 -16.02
C ARG A 303 -27.35 35.72 -14.72
N ASP A 304 -28.24 34.76 -14.52
CA ASP A 304 -29.15 34.77 -13.38
C ASP A 304 -28.40 34.60 -12.05
N GLU A 305 -27.34 33.79 -12.05
CA GLU A 305 -26.46 33.64 -10.88
C GLU A 305 -25.72 34.94 -10.54
N TYR A 306 -25.27 35.69 -11.54
CA TYR A 306 -24.61 36.99 -11.34
C TYR A 306 -25.59 38.05 -10.82
N LEU A 307 -26.82 38.07 -11.34
CA LEU A 307 -27.88 38.97 -10.88
C LEU A 307 -28.31 38.67 -9.43
N ASP A 308 -28.38 37.40 -9.06
CA ASP A 308 -28.67 37.00 -7.69
C ASP A 308 -27.54 37.42 -6.74
N GLU A 309 -26.29 37.22 -7.14
CA GLU A 309 -25.13 37.65 -6.35
C GLU A 309 -25.07 39.17 -6.18
N MET A 310 -25.36 39.95 -7.24
CA MET A 310 -25.48 41.41 -7.15
C MET A 310 -26.59 41.88 -6.19
N ARG A 311 -27.65 41.09 -6.05
CA ARG A 311 -28.77 41.39 -5.15
C ARG A 311 -28.42 41.09 -3.69
N SER A 312 -27.67 40.02 -3.44
CA SER A 312 -27.36 39.53 -2.10
C SER A 312 -26.09 40.13 -1.50
N ASP A 313 -25.07 40.39 -2.31
CA ASP A 313 -23.77 40.87 -1.83
C ASP A 313 -23.79 42.39 -1.60
N ILE A 314 -23.49 42.80 -0.37
CA ILE A 314 -23.42 44.20 0.09
C ILE A 314 -22.53 45.04 -0.84
N LYS A 315 -21.48 44.44 -1.41
CA LYS A 315 -20.55 45.12 -2.31
C LYS A 315 -21.21 45.70 -3.56
N TYR A 316 -22.18 45.00 -4.15
CA TYR A 316 -22.81 45.40 -5.43
C TYR A 316 -24.22 45.99 -5.24
N GLN A 317 -24.83 45.72 -4.09
CA GLN A 317 -26.24 45.95 -3.85
C GLN A 317 -26.68 47.41 -4.05
N GLU A 318 -25.87 48.38 -3.61
CA GLU A 318 -26.20 49.81 -3.77
C GLU A 318 -26.30 50.21 -5.25
N ARG A 319 -25.27 49.87 -6.03
CA ARG A 319 -25.19 50.11 -7.48
C ARG A 319 -26.29 49.37 -8.23
N PHE A 320 -26.50 48.10 -7.90
CA PHE A 320 -27.55 47.29 -8.51
C PHE A 320 -28.95 47.85 -8.23
N ASN A 321 -29.22 48.31 -7.01
CA ASN A 321 -30.50 48.94 -6.66
C ASN A 321 -30.71 50.28 -7.38
N ALA A 322 -29.63 51.04 -7.62
CA ALA A 322 -29.70 52.28 -8.39
C ALA A 322 -30.18 52.05 -9.84
N LEU A 323 -29.88 50.89 -10.43
CA LEU A 323 -30.37 50.49 -11.76
C LEU A 323 -31.86 50.13 -11.75
N ARG A 324 -32.37 49.59 -10.64
CA ARG A 324 -33.78 49.18 -10.48
C ARG A 324 -34.72 50.31 -10.11
N LYS A 325 -34.21 51.39 -9.49
CA LYS A 325 -35.03 52.52 -9.05
C LYS A 325 -35.64 53.23 -10.27
N ARG A 326 -36.97 53.16 -10.40
CA ARG A 326 -37.71 53.89 -11.44
C ARG A 326 -37.51 55.38 -11.23
N VAL A 327 -37.14 56.10 -12.28
CA VAL A 327 -37.24 57.56 -12.32
C VAL A 327 -38.74 57.86 -12.28
N MET A 328 -39.23 58.34 -11.14
CA MET A 328 -40.62 58.82 -10.99
C MET A 328 -40.80 60.11 -11.76
#